data_AF-A0A6A0H347-F1
#
_entry.id   AF-A0A6A0H347-F1
#
_cell.length_a   1.000
_cell.length_b   1.000
_cell.length_c   1.000
_cell.angle_alpha   90.00
_cell.angle_beta   90.00
_cell.angle_gamma   90.00
#
_symmetry.space_group_name_H-M   'P 1'
#
loop_
_entity.id
_entity.type
_entity.pdbx_description
1 polymer ?
#
loop_
_entity_poly.entity_id
_entity_poly.type
_entity_poly.pdbx_seq_one_letter_code
_entity_poly.pdbx_strand_id
1 'polypeptide(L)'
;MVRKDHIDSVAVGGVPTKFEAVRRAFIITVNRFGTELTKEDRAKLYPTCGRLYPDGLAALARADDPENVTQVAEFYAAQSRGNNPGKKTLEDKFFEYEVKLNVNAFMHQFYCGVFYSYLRLKELECRNIVWISECIAQKHCAKIDNYIPIL
;
A
#
# COMPACT_ATOMS: atom_id res chain seq x y z
N MET A 1 27.67 -24.39 -7.23
CA MET A 1 27.06 -23.42 -8.18
C MET A 1 25.55 -23.38 -7.92
N VAL A 2 25.13 -22.83 -6.78
CA VAL A 2 23.74 -22.90 -6.31
C VAL A 2 23.14 -21.50 -6.40
N ARG A 3 22.21 -21.33 -7.34
CA ARG A 3 21.10 -20.36 -7.36
C ARG A 3 21.47 -18.87 -7.28
N LYS A 4 21.81 -18.29 -8.43
CA LYS A 4 21.73 -16.83 -8.65
C LYS A 4 20.26 -16.39 -8.84
N ASP A 5 19.46 -17.22 -9.51
CA ASP A 5 18.04 -16.96 -9.79
C ASP A 5 17.14 -16.90 -8.54
N HIS A 6 17.52 -17.58 -7.45
CA HIS A 6 16.75 -17.54 -6.19
C HIS A 6 17.03 -16.27 -5.38
N ILE A 7 18.20 -15.66 -5.55
CA ILE A 7 18.56 -14.40 -4.90
C ILE A 7 17.92 -13.24 -5.68
N ASP A 8 17.90 -13.31 -7.02
CA ASP A 8 17.34 -12.25 -7.86
C ASP A 8 15.81 -12.13 -7.75
N SER A 9 15.10 -13.26 -7.62
CA SER A 9 13.65 -13.25 -7.35
C SER A 9 13.29 -12.69 -5.96
N VAL A 10 14.21 -12.74 -5.00
CA VAL A 10 14.04 -12.17 -3.65
C VAL A 10 14.52 -10.72 -3.59
N ALA A 11 15.51 -10.35 -4.42
CA ALA A 11 16.16 -9.05 -4.45
C ALA A 11 15.32 -7.93 -5.11
N VAL A 12 14.53 -8.26 -6.13
CA VAL A 12 13.62 -7.31 -6.81
C VAL A 12 12.15 -7.55 -6.42
N GLY A 13 11.81 -8.78 -6.04
CA GLY A 13 10.48 -9.21 -5.59
C GLY A 13 10.27 -9.13 -4.08
N GLY A 14 10.95 -8.19 -3.41
CA GLY A 14 10.88 -8.02 -1.96
C GLY A 14 9.46 -7.84 -1.43
N VAL A 15 9.27 -8.11 -0.13
CA VAL A 15 8.00 -7.86 0.59
C VAL A 15 7.36 -6.50 0.26
N PRO A 16 8.12 -5.39 0.07
CA PRO A 16 7.56 -4.10 -0.34
C PRO A 16 6.87 -4.11 -1.71
N THR A 17 7.43 -4.78 -2.72
CA THR A 17 6.86 -4.76 -4.08
C THR A 17 5.61 -5.64 -4.18
N LYS A 18 5.56 -6.74 -3.42
CA LYS A 18 4.35 -7.56 -3.29
C LYS A 18 3.22 -6.80 -2.59
N PHE A 19 3.54 -5.96 -1.60
CA PHE A 19 2.55 -5.11 -0.96
C PHE A 19 2.09 -3.96 -1.86
N GLU A 20 2.98 -3.39 -2.68
CA GLU A 20 2.60 -2.36 -3.66
C GLU A 20 1.55 -2.87 -4.66
N ALA A 21 1.71 -4.12 -5.12
CA ALA A 21 0.71 -4.76 -5.97
C ALA A 21 -0.65 -4.91 -5.26
N VAL A 22 -0.64 -5.31 -3.99
CA VAL A 22 -1.85 -5.36 -3.15
C VAL A 22 -2.51 -3.99 -3.06
N ARG A 23 -1.74 -2.95 -2.68
CA ARG A 23 -2.22 -1.57 -2.55
C ARG A 23 -2.83 -1.07 -3.86
N ARG A 24 -2.14 -1.30 -4.98
CA ARG A 24 -2.60 -0.88 -6.31
C ARG A 24 -3.93 -1.53 -6.69
N ALA A 25 -4.10 -2.82 -6.42
CA ALA A 25 -5.35 -3.52 -6.68
C ALA A 25 -6.53 -2.96 -5.86
N PHE A 26 -6.30 -2.63 -4.58
CA PHE A 26 -7.30 -1.98 -3.74
C PHE A 26 -7.65 -0.57 -4.24
N ILE A 27 -6.66 0.27 -4.55
CA ILE A 27 -6.89 1.65 -5.04
C ILE A 27 -7.67 1.64 -6.35
N ILE A 28 -7.32 0.77 -7.30
CA ILE A 28 -8.07 0.63 -8.57
C ILE A 28 -9.52 0.26 -8.29
N THR A 29 -9.76 -0.65 -7.35
CA THR A 29 -11.11 -1.14 -7.05
C THR A 29 -11.96 -0.07 -6.37
N VAL A 30 -11.39 0.70 -5.44
CA VAL A 30 -12.10 1.80 -4.74
C VAL A 30 -12.37 2.96 -5.70
N ASN A 31 -11.38 3.36 -6.50
CA ASN A 31 -11.51 4.52 -7.39
C ASN A 31 -12.39 4.26 -8.62
N ARG A 32 -12.73 3.00 -8.92
CA ARG A 32 -13.65 2.69 -10.02
C ARG A 32 -15.09 3.04 -9.68
N PHE A 33 -15.49 3.11 -8.41
CA PHE A 33 -16.88 3.33 -8.04
C PHE A 33 -17.35 4.67 -8.62
N GLY A 34 -18.41 4.64 -9.44
CA GLY A 34 -18.92 5.81 -10.17
C GLY A 34 -18.30 6.04 -11.55
N THR A 35 -17.51 5.10 -12.08
CA THR A 35 -16.96 5.14 -13.45
C THR A 35 -17.61 4.08 -14.35
N GLU A 36 -17.52 4.25 -15.68
CA GLU A 36 -18.03 3.31 -16.69
C GLU A 36 -17.13 2.07 -16.92
N LEU A 37 -16.16 1.82 -16.03
CA LEU A 37 -15.19 0.75 -16.19
C LEU A 37 -15.83 -0.63 -15.92
N THR A 38 -15.79 -1.50 -16.93
CA THR A 38 -16.29 -2.88 -16.85
C THR A 38 -15.46 -3.74 -15.89
N LYS A 39 -16.04 -4.83 -15.38
CA LYS A 39 -15.34 -5.77 -14.49
C LYS A 39 -14.15 -6.44 -15.18
N GLU A 40 -14.28 -6.71 -16.47
CA GLU A 40 -13.26 -7.36 -17.31
C GLU A 40 -12.07 -6.44 -17.57
N ASP A 41 -12.32 -5.17 -17.89
CA ASP A 41 -11.25 -4.19 -18.09
C ASP A 41 -10.55 -3.86 -16.77
N ARG A 42 -11.30 -3.81 -15.66
CA ARG A 42 -10.74 -3.71 -14.32
C ARG A 42 -9.78 -4.84 -14.00
N ALA A 43 -10.13 -6.09 -14.34
CA ALA A 43 -9.29 -7.26 -14.07
C ALA A 43 -7.93 -7.18 -14.81
N LYS A 44 -7.89 -6.59 -16.00
CA LYS A 44 -6.66 -6.38 -16.78
C LYS A 44 -5.72 -5.36 -16.14
N LEU A 45 -6.22 -4.45 -15.30
CA LEU A 45 -5.42 -3.43 -14.61
C LEU A 45 -4.75 -3.94 -13.34
N TYR A 46 -5.11 -5.13 -12.86
CA TYR A 46 -4.54 -5.66 -11.63
C TYR A 46 -3.13 -6.22 -11.84
N PRO A 47 -2.15 -5.82 -11.01
CA PRO A 47 -0.85 -6.45 -11.01
C PRO A 47 -0.96 -7.90 -10.52
N THR A 48 -0.43 -8.85 -11.28
CA THR A 48 -0.44 -10.28 -10.95
C THR A 48 0.66 -10.70 -9.97
N CYS A 49 1.53 -9.76 -9.58
CA CYS A 49 2.68 -9.98 -8.70
C CYS A 49 2.39 -9.57 -7.24
N GLY A 50 1.62 -10.37 -6.50
CA GLY A 50 1.31 -10.04 -5.10
C GLY A 50 0.60 -11.17 -4.36
N ARG A 51 0.38 -10.99 -3.05
CA ARG A 51 -0.31 -12.00 -2.22
C ARG A 51 -1.81 -12.14 -2.54
N LEU A 52 -2.38 -11.21 -3.30
CA LEU A 52 -3.78 -11.30 -3.75
C LEU A 52 -3.95 -12.21 -4.96
N TYR A 53 -2.89 -12.51 -5.71
CA TYR A 53 -3.02 -13.40 -6.86
C TYR A 53 -3.02 -14.87 -6.39
N PRO A 54 -3.90 -15.74 -6.91
CA PRO A 54 -4.99 -15.45 -7.86
C PRO A 54 -6.34 -15.08 -7.20
N ASP A 55 -6.66 -15.65 -6.04
CA ASP A 55 -8.02 -15.66 -5.48
C ASP A 55 -8.49 -14.29 -4.96
N GLY A 56 -7.60 -13.52 -4.34
CA GLY A 56 -7.89 -12.18 -3.85
C GLY A 56 -8.18 -11.17 -4.96
N LEU A 57 -7.49 -11.28 -6.10
CA LEU A 57 -7.78 -10.47 -7.29
C LEU A 57 -9.13 -10.84 -7.90
N ALA A 58 -9.48 -12.13 -7.95
CA ALA A 58 -10.79 -12.57 -8.41
C ALA A 58 -11.93 -12.12 -7.48
N ALA A 59 -11.65 -12.00 -6.17
CA ALA A 59 -12.59 -11.42 -5.21
C ALA A 59 -12.76 -9.90 -5.42
N LEU A 60 -11.67 -9.14 -5.58
CA LEU A 60 -11.73 -7.70 -5.90
C LEU A 60 -12.40 -7.42 -7.24
N ALA A 61 -12.16 -8.25 -8.25
CA ALA A 61 -12.79 -8.16 -9.57
C ALA A 61 -14.32 -8.38 -9.53
N ARG A 62 -14.84 -8.97 -8.44
CA ARG A 62 -16.29 -9.16 -8.22
C ARG A 62 -16.89 -8.14 -7.26
N ALA A 63 -16.07 -7.42 -6.49
CA ALA A 63 -16.55 -6.44 -5.53
C ALA A 63 -17.26 -5.27 -6.24
N ASP A 64 -18.52 -5.06 -5.87
CA ASP A 64 -19.38 -3.99 -6.40
C ASP A 64 -19.66 -2.87 -5.40
N ASP A 65 -19.29 -3.08 -4.14
CA ASP A 65 -19.57 -2.20 -3.02
C ASP A 65 -18.32 -2.04 -2.15
N PRO A 66 -18.16 -0.90 -1.45
CA PRO A 66 -17.01 -0.67 -0.56
C PRO A 66 -16.93 -1.67 0.60
N GLU A 67 -18.06 -2.24 1.00
CA GLU A 67 -18.13 -3.25 2.07
C GLU A 67 -17.49 -4.57 1.63
N ASN A 68 -17.73 -5.00 0.39
CA ASN A 68 -17.09 -6.17 -0.21
C ASN A 68 -15.56 -5.98 -0.34
N VAL A 69 -15.12 -4.77 -0.67
CA VAL A 69 -13.68 -4.44 -0.70
C VAL A 69 -13.07 -4.53 0.70
N THR A 70 -13.78 -4.07 1.72
CA THR A 70 -13.34 -4.12 3.11
C THR A 70 -13.17 -5.55 3.61
N GLN A 71 -14.11 -6.45 3.29
CA GLN A 71 -13.99 -7.88 3.64
C GLN A 71 -12.77 -8.55 3.01
N VAL A 72 -12.48 -8.25 1.73
CA VAL A 72 -11.28 -8.78 1.06
C VAL A 72 -10.01 -8.20 1.70
N ALA A 73 -10.03 -6.93 2.12
CA ALA A 73 -8.93 -6.33 2.87
C ALA A 73 -8.73 -7.02 4.23
N GLU A 74 -9.79 -7.31 4.98
CA GLU A 74 -9.70 -8.05 6.25
C GLU A 74 -9.11 -9.45 6.13
N PHE A 75 -9.43 -10.15 5.04
CA PHE A 75 -8.91 -11.49 4.81
C PHE A 75 -7.43 -11.49 4.39
N TYR A 76 -7.04 -10.64 3.43
CA TYR A 76 -5.70 -10.67 2.83
C TYR A 76 -4.71 -9.68 3.45
N ALA A 77 -5.19 -8.55 3.95
CA ALA A 77 -4.40 -7.62 4.75
C ALA A 77 -4.69 -7.90 6.22
N ALA A 78 -4.06 -8.95 6.77
CA ALA A 78 -4.18 -9.41 8.17
C ALA A 78 -4.03 -8.33 9.26
N GLN A 79 -3.66 -7.10 8.89
CA GLN A 79 -3.44 -5.93 9.73
C GLN A 79 -4.55 -4.88 9.64
N SER A 80 -5.61 -5.08 8.84
CA SER A 80 -6.81 -4.24 8.90
C SER A 80 -7.71 -4.56 10.10
N ARG A 81 -7.38 -5.63 10.87
CA ARG A 81 -7.92 -5.96 12.19
C ARG A 81 -7.56 -4.88 13.22
N GLY A 82 -8.24 -3.76 13.09
CA GLY A 82 -8.09 -2.56 13.91
C GLY A 82 -9.37 -1.76 13.76
N ASN A 83 -10.41 -2.24 14.43
CA ASN A 83 -11.74 -1.64 14.56
C ASN A 83 -11.66 -0.40 15.45
N ASN A 84 -11.04 0.68 14.97
CA ASN A 84 -11.28 2.01 15.50
C ASN A 84 -12.17 2.75 14.51
N PRO A 85 -13.49 2.74 14.71
CA PRO A 85 -14.41 3.45 13.83
C PRO A 85 -14.14 4.95 13.95
N GLY A 86 -13.67 5.57 12.86
CA GLY A 86 -13.81 7.02 12.67
C GLY A 86 -12.56 7.89 12.70
N LYS A 87 -11.32 7.38 12.68
CA LYS A 87 -10.12 8.26 12.62
C LYS A 87 -9.14 8.06 11.46
N LYS A 88 -9.04 6.87 10.87
CA LYS A 88 -8.06 6.59 9.81
C LYS A 88 -8.71 5.87 8.64
N THR A 89 -8.48 6.38 7.44
CA THR A 89 -8.98 5.78 6.20
C THR A 89 -8.25 4.46 5.93
N LEU A 90 -8.82 3.62 5.07
CA LEU A 90 -8.15 2.40 4.61
C LEU A 90 -6.79 2.72 3.96
N GLU A 91 -6.72 3.85 3.26
CA GLU A 91 -5.50 4.35 2.64
C GLU A 91 -4.43 4.71 3.68
N ASP A 92 -4.79 5.40 4.75
CA ASP A 92 -3.87 5.70 5.87
C ASP A 92 -3.30 4.43 6.48
N LYS A 93 -4.13 3.40 6.67
CA LYS A 93 -3.68 2.08 7.17
C LYS A 93 -2.69 1.41 6.21
N PHE A 94 -2.91 1.52 4.90
CA PHE A 94 -1.97 1.00 3.90
C PHE A 94 -0.65 1.76 3.91
N PHE A 95 -0.69 3.09 4.06
CA PHE A 95 0.53 3.89 4.16
C PHE A 95 1.34 3.56 5.41
N GLU A 96 0.71 3.45 6.59
CA GLU A 96 1.40 3.04 7.82
C GLU A 96 2.08 1.67 7.68
N TYR A 97 1.41 0.73 7.01
CA TYR A 97 1.98 -0.58 6.76
C TYR A 97 3.12 -0.54 5.74
N GLU A 98 2.99 0.26 4.68
CA GLU A 98 4.08 0.50 3.71
C GLU A 98 5.33 1.03 4.42
N VAL A 99 5.18 2.00 5.33
CA VAL A 99 6.28 2.54 6.12
C VAL A 99 6.92 1.46 6.98
N LYS A 100 6.14 0.69 7.73
CA LYS A 100 6.64 -0.41 8.57
C LYS A 100 7.46 -1.43 7.76
N LEU A 101 6.98 -1.79 6.56
CA LEU A 101 7.72 -2.70 5.67
C LEU A 101 9.03 -2.09 5.18
N ASN A 102 9.03 -0.81 4.82
CA ASN A 102 10.24 -0.12 4.35
C ASN A 102 11.26 0.06 5.48
N VAL A 103 10.83 0.37 6.70
CA VAL A 103 11.71 0.43 7.89
C VAL A 103 12.31 -0.96 8.18
N ASN A 104 11.50 -2.02 8.13
CA ASN A 104 11.99 -3.39 8.32
C ASN A 104 13.01 -3.82 7.26
N ALA A 105 12.97 -3.25 6.04
CA ALA A 105 13.96 -3.54 5.02
C ALA A 105 15.38 -3.15 5.45
N PHE A 106 15.54 -2.15 6.33
CA PHE A 106 16.83 -1.75 6.89
C PHE A 106 17.40 -2.73 7.93
N MET A 107 16.60 -3.67 8.44
CA MET A 107 17.09 -4.72 9.35
C MET A 107 17.93 -5.78 8.63
N HIS A 108 17.88 -5.81 7.30
CA HIS A 108 18.68 -6.73 6.48
C HIS A 108 19.97 -6.04 6.00
N GLN A 109 21.12 -6.68 6.21
CA GLN A 109 22.41 -6.24 5.67
C GLN A 109 22.65 -6.85 4.28
N PHE A 110 23.42 -6.14 3.44
CA PHE A 110 23.79 -6.58 2.08
C PHE A 110 22.60 -6.89 1.15
N TYR A 111 21.54 -6.10 1.25
CA TYR A 111 20.31 -6.25 0.47
C TYR A 111 20.04 -5.01 -0.39
N CYS A 112 19.83 -5.18 -1.70
CA CYS A 112 19.60 -4.05 -2.62
C CYS A 112 18.24 -3.36 -2.43
N GLY A 113 17.26 -4.03 -1.82
CA GLY A 113 15.97 -3.41 -1.55
C GLY A 113 16.03 -2.30 -0.49
N VAL A 114 17.16 -2.13 0.22
CA VAL A 114 17.40 -0.98 1.10
C VAL A 114 17.36 0.34 0.31
N PHE A 115 17.85 0.36 -0.93
CA PHE A 115 17.79 1.55 -1.78
C PHE A 115 16.35 1.93 -2.16
N TYR A 116 15.51 0.93 -2.49
CA TYR A 116 14.10 1.15 -2.76
C TYR A 116 13.38 1.72 -1.52
N SER A 117 13.60 1.11 -0.36
CA SER A 117 12.98 1.57 0.88
C SER A 117 13.46 2.97 1.29
N TYR A 118 14.74 3.30 1.07
CA TYR A 118 15.25 4.65 1.28
C TYR A 118 14.54 5.70 0.41
N LEU A 119 14.41 5.46 -0.90
CA LEU A 119 13.72 6.38 -1.79
C LEU A 119 12.25 6.58 -1.38
N ARG A 120 11.54 5.49 -1.07
CA ARG A 120 10.12 5.57 -0.65
C ARG A 120 9.93 6.32 0.66
N LEU A 121 10.82 6.12 1.64
CA LEU A 121 10.77 6.88 2.90
C LEU A 121 11.07 8.37 2.69
N LYS A 122 12.00 8.70 1.80
CA LYS A 122 12.32 10.11 1.47
C LYS A 122 11.17 10.81 0.74
N GLU A 123 10.49 10.14 -0.18
CA GLU A 123 9.26 10.67 -0.80
C GLU A 123 8.18 10.98 0.23
N LEU A 124 8.02 10.11 1.23
CA LEU A 124 7.06 10.34 2.32
C LEU A 124 7.45 11.52 3.20
N GLU A 125 8.74 11.68 3.51
CA GLU A 125 9.26 12.83 4.25
C GLU A 125 8.96 14.15 3.52
N CYS A 126 9.19 14.21 2.21
CA CYS A 126 8.83 15.37 1.40
C CYS A 126 7.32 15.65 1.44
N ARG A 127 6.46 14.62 1.33
CA ARG A 127 5.01 14.78 1.42
C ARG A 127 4.57 15.30 2.79
N ASN A 128 5.16 14.80 3.87
CA ASN A 128 4.86 15.26 5.23
C ASN A 128 5.25 16.75 5.40
N ILE A 129 6.41 17.17 4.88
CA ILE A 129 6.83 18.58 4.92
C ILE A 129 5.83 19.46 4.15
N VAL A 130 5.43 19.03 2.95
CA VAL A 130 4.43 19.76 2.15
C VAL A 130 3.10 19.87 2.91
N TRP A 131 2.60 18.78 3.48
CA TRP A 131 1.37 18.79 4.28
C TRP A 131 1.42 19.81 5.43
N ILE A 132 2.52 19.81 6.20
CA ILE A 132 2.70 20.77 7.29
C ILE A 132 2.76 22.20 6.75
N SER A 133 3.48 22.42 5.64
CA SER A 133 3.58 23.74 5.01
C SER A 133 2.22 24.27 4.54
N GLU A 134 1.37 23.42 3.98
CA GLU A 134 0.02 23.75 3.55
C GLU A 134 -0.90 24.05 4.74
N CYS A 135 -0.83 23.23 5.80
CA CYS A 135 -1.60 23.45 7.02
C CYS A 135 -1.24 24.79 7.68
N ILE A 136 0.04 25.16 7.69
CA ILE A 136 0.53 26.45 8.20
C ILE A 136 0.03 27.59 7.30
N ALA A 137 0.17 27.47 5.98
CA ALA A 137 -0.27 28.49 5.02
C ALA A 137 -1.77 28.77 5.12
N GLN A 138 -2.59 27.74 5.36
CA GLN A 138 -4.04 27.85 5.49
C GLN A 138 -4.51 28.17 6.93
N LYS A 139 -3.60 28.30 7.91
CA LYS A 139 -3.91 28.49 9.34
C LYS A 139 -4.83 27.40 9.93
N HIS A 140 -4.80 26.19 9.35
CA HIS A 140 -5.60 25.05 9.82
C HIS A 140 -4.78 24.17 10.77
N CYS A 141 -4.39 24.73 11.92
CA CYS A 141 -3.51 24.06 12.88
C CYS A 141 -4.11 22.80 13.52
N ALA A 142 -5.44 22.61 13.44
CA ALA A 142 -6.13 21.45 14.01
C ALA A 142 -5.85 20.11 13.31
N LYS A 143 -5.30 20.13 12.08
CA LYS A 143 -5.01 18.92 11.28
C LYS A 143 -3.51 18.69 11.03
N ILE A 144 -2.64 19.49 11.66
CA ILE A 144 -1.19 19.40 11.47
C ILE A 144 -0.68 18.00 11.87
N ASP A 145 -1.21 17.41 12.93
CA ASP A 145 -0.76 16.11 13.47
C ASP A 145 -1.16 14.89 12.63
N ASN A 146 -1.85 15.07 11.48
CA ASN A 146 -2.28 13.98 10.60
C ASN A 146 -1.19 13.50 9.62
N TYR A 147 0.08 13.86 9.82
CA TYR A 147 1.18 13.30 9.02
C TYR A 147 1.51 11.87 9.45
N ILE A 148 2.19 11.11 8.58
CA ILE A 148 2.52 9.71 8.85
C ILE A 148 3.94 9.66 9.45
N PRO A 149 4.09 9.28 10.74
CA PRO A 149 5.41 9.18 11.36
C PRO A 149 6.21 8.03 10.76
N ILE A 150 7.49 8.29 10.50
CA ILE A 150 8.42 7.35 9.86
C ILE A 150 9.22 6.52 10.89
N LEU A 151 9.25 6.97 12.16
CA LEU A 151 9.99 6.39 13.29
C LEU A 151 9.05 5.90 14.39
#